data_AF-A0A359LFF1-F1
#
_entry.id   AF-A0A359LFF1-F1
#
_cell.length_a   1.000
_cell.length_b   1.000
_cell.length_c   1.000
_cell.angle_alpha   90.00
_cell.angle_beta   90.00
_cell.angle_gamma   90.00
#
_symmetry.space_group_name_H-M   'P 1'
#
loop_
_entity.id
_entity.type
_entity.pdbx_description
1 polymer ?
#
loop_
_entity_poly.entity_id
_entity_poly.type
_entity_poly.pdbx_seq_one_letter_code
_entity_poly.pdbx_strand_id
1 'polypeptide(L)'
;MFNVLEYRQTPDRLSDLLPWAALVARGVILNKDGSFQRTLRFRGPDLESATETQLVSATARLNNALRRFGSGWALYIEAKRMPYASYPEKCFFPDPLSILIEAERREKFSSTGDSFESKYYLTLQFLPPLQSTSKISKLVISQTTTDT
;
A
#
# COMPACT_ATOMS: atom_id res chain seq x y z
N MET A 1 -17.21 -11.05 10.39
CA MET A 1 -16.65 -11.60 9.12
C MET A 1 -17.81 -11.90 8.20
N PHE A 2 -17.82 -11.34 7.00
CA PHE A 2 -18.89 -11.53 6.01
C PHE A 2 -18.72 -12.92 5.38
N ASN A 3 -19.58 -13.87 5.76
CA ASN A 3 -19.49 -15.25 5.29
C ASN A 3 -20.27 -15.43 3.99
N VAL A 4 -19.57 -15.50 2.86
CA VAL A 4 -20.20 -15.65 1.54
C VAL A 4 -20.85 -17.04 1.39
N LEU A 5 -20.39 -18.05 2.16
CA LEU A 5 -20.91 -19.41 2.10
C LEU A 5 -22.38 -19.53 2.53
N GLU A 6 -22.88 -18.59 3.34
CA GLU A 6 -24.30 -18.53 3.75
C GLU A 6 -25.22 -18.25 2.56
N TYR A 7 -24.74 -17.51 1.56
CA TYR A 7 -25.51 -17.14 0.38
C TYR A 7 -25.14 -17.98 -0.84
N ARG A 8 -23.93 -18.53 -0.88
CA ARG A 8 -23.43 -19.30 -2.01
C ARG A 8 -22.28 -20.23 -1.62
N GLN A 9 -22.51 -21.54 -1.74
CA GLN A 9 -21.51 -22.56 -1.37
C GLN A 9 -20.37 -22.73 -2.39
N THR A 10 -20.61 -22.47 -3.67
CA THR A 10 -19.61 -22.60 -4.74
C THR A 10 -19.25 -21.22 -5.34
N PRO A 11 -17.97 -20.79 -5.30
CA PRO A 11 -17.56 -19.52 -5.88
C PRO A 11 -17.57 -19.61 -7.40
N ASP A 12 -18.46 -18.86 -8.06
CA ASP A 12 -18.57 -18.76 -9.51
C ASP A 12 -18.11 -17.39 -10.05
N ARG A 13 -17.72 -16.46 -9.16
CA ARG A 13 -17.31 -15.09 -9.49
C ARG A 13 -15.95 -14.75 -8.89
N LEU A 14 -15.19 -13.90 -9.59
CA LEU A 14 -13.94 -13.36 -9.08
C LEU A 14 -14.11 -12.64 -7.74
N SER A 15 -15.23 -11.93 -7.55
CA SER A 15 -15.56 -11.27 -6.30
C SER A 15 -15.59 -12.22 -5.11
N ASP A 16 -15.94 -13.49 -5.32
CA ASP A 16 -16.08 -14.49 -4.25
C ASP A 16 -14.69 -14.94 -3.76
N LEU A 17 -13.71 -14.93 -4.67
CA LEU A 17 -12.30 -15.27 -4.41
C LEU A 17 -11.48 -14.11 -3.84
N LEU A 18 -11.91 -12.86 -4.05
CA LEU A 18 -11.22 -11.68 -3.56
C LEU A 18 -11.63 -11.31 -2.13
N PRO A 19 -10.73 -10.71 -1.32
CA PRO A 19 -11.07 -10.26 0.04
C PRO A 19 -11.93 -8.99 0.06
N TRP A 20 -12.15 -8.35 -1.10
CA TRP A 20 -12.80 -7.04 -1.20
C TRP A 20 -14.32 -7.16 -1.16
N ALA A 21 -14.98 -6.37 -0.32
CA ALA A 21 -16.43 -6.33 -0.21
C ALA A 21 -17.02 -5.12 -0.95
N ALA A 22 -16.50 -3.91 -0.70
CA ALA A 22 -17.03 -2.68 -1.30
C ALA A 22 -16.02 -1.53 -1.29
N LEU A 23 -16.19 -0.56 -2.19
CA LEU A 23 -15.51 0.73 -2.11
C LEU A 23 -16.35 1.68 -1.25
N VAL A 24 -15.88 1.97 -0.04
CA VAL A 24 -16.65 2.74 0.96
C VAL A 24 -16.29 4.22 1.01
N ALA A 25 -15.14 4.59 0.47
CA ALA A 25 -14.73 5.97 0.24
C ALA A 25 -13.75 6.05 -0.93
N ARG A 26 -13.34 7.26 -1.31
CA ARG A 26 -12.38 7.47 -2.41
C ARG A 26 -11.06 6.72 -2.15
N GLY A 27 -10.87 5.62 -2.87
CA GLY A 27 -9.68 4.77 -2.76
C GLY A 27 -9.60 3.96 -1.46
N VAL A 28 -10.69 3.78 -0.73
CA VAL A 28 -10.76 2.94 0.48
C VAL A 28 -11.69 1.77 0.23
N ILE A 29 -11.16 0.57 0.35
CA ILE A 29 -11.89 -0.68 0.19
C ILE A 29 -12.21 -1.22 1.59
N LEU A 30 -13.46 -1.60 1.80
CA LEU A 30 -13.88 -2.46 2.90
C LEU A 30 -13.68 -3.91 2.48
N ASN A 31 -12.94 -4.67 3.28
CA ASN A 31 -12.73 -6.10 3.10
C ASN A 31 -13.82 -6.91 3.80
N LYS A 32 -14.00 -8.15 3.37
CA LYS A 32 -14.99 -9.10 3.90
C LYS A 32 -14.73 -9.48 5.36
N ASP A 33 -13.50 -9.35 5.84
CA ASP A 33 -13.14 -9.53 7.25
C ASP A 33 -13.55 -8.33 8.14
N GLY A 34 -13.97 -7.21 7.54
CA GLY A 34 -14.33 -5.97 8.22
C GLY A 34 -13.18 -4.96 8.32
N SER A 35 -12.01 -5.27 7.76
CA SER A 35 -10.89 -4.34 7.70
C SER A 35 -11.05 -3.32 6.57
N PHE A 36 -10.44 -2.15 6.75
CA PHE A 36 -10.31 -1.14 5.72
C PHE A 36 -8.93 -1.24 5.10
N GLN A 37 -8.82 -1.08 3.78
CA GLN A 37 -7.54 -0.97 3.12
C GLN A 37 -7.49 0.20 2.14
N ARG A 38 -6.29 0.74 1.95
CA ARG A 38 -5.98 1.74 0.93
C ARG A 38 -4.56 1.55 0.42
N THR A 39 -4.41 1.57 -0.89
CA THR A 39 -3.11 1.49 -1.57
C THR A 39 -2.69 2.86 -2.06
N LEU A 40 -1.42 3.19 -1.86
CA LEU A 40 -0.78 4.38 -2.40
C LEU A 40 0.45 3.98 -3.21
N ARG A 41 0.73 4.73 -4.27
CA ARG A 41 1.98 4.61 -5.02
C ARG A 41 3.02 5.53 -4.40
N PHE A 42 4.24 5.05 -4.22
CA PHE A 42 5.35 5.86 -3.72
C PHE A 42 6.61 5.66 -4.55
N ARG A 43 7.56 6.60 -4.41
CA ARG A 43 8.92 6.48 -4.94
C ARG A 43 9.87 6.92 -3.84
N GLY A 44 10.70 6.00 -3.38
CA GLY A 44 11.77 6.30 -2.42
C GLY A 44 12.97 6.96 -3.10
N PRO A 45 13.92 7.51 -2.30
CA PRO A 45 15.22 7.94 -2.81
C PRO A 45 15.97 6.76 -3.43
N ASP A 46 16.97 7.05 -4.26
CA ASP A 46 17.86 6.02 -4.77
C ASP A 46 18.75 5.48 -3.63
N LEU A 47 18.45 4.26 -3.19
CA LEU A 47 19.16 3.61 -2.09
C LEU A 47 20.46 2.94 -2.56
N GLU A 48 20.60 2.64 -3.86
CA GLU A 48 21.82 2.01 -4.39
C GLU A 48 22.99 3.00 -4.41
N SER A 49 22.68 4.29 -4.58
CA SER A 49 23.65 5.39 -4.56
C SER A 49 23.77 6.08 -3.19
N ALA A 50 23.10 5.58 -2.15
CA ALA A 50 23.05 6.24 -0.85
C ALA A 50 24.30 5.93 0.00
N THR A 51 24.79 6.93 0.73
CA THR A 51 25.85 6.72 1.72
C THR A 51 25.33 5.96 2.93
N GLU A 52 26.21 5.32 3.70
CA GLU A 52 25.83 4.61 4.93
C GLU A 52 25.06 5.51 5.90
N THR A 53 25.50 6.76 6.08
CA THR A 53 24.81 7.72 6.94
C THR A 53 23.41 8.04 6.44
N GLN A 54 23.21 8.12 5.12
CA GLN A 54 21.88 8.32 4.52
C GLN A 54 20.98 7.10 4.74
N LEU A 55 21.51 5.88 4.60
CA LEU A 55 20.77 4.64 4.84
C LEU A 55 20.33 4.52 6.29
N VAL A 56 21.22 4.79 7.25
CA VAL A 56 20.90 4.80 8.69
C VAL A 56 19.81 5.84 8.98
N SER A 57 19.95 7.05 8.45
CA SER A 57 18.97 8.13 8.62
C SER A 57 17.60 7.77 8.03
N ALA A 58 17.57 7.17 6.84
CA ALA A 58 16.34 6.71 6.19
C ALA A 58 15.65 5.61 7.00
N THR A 59 16.44 4.66 7.52
CA THR A 59 15.95 3.54 8.34
C THR A 59 15.37 4.04 9.66
N ALA A 60 16.04 4.99 10.33
CA ALA A 60 15.54 5.62 11.55
C ALA A 60 14.20 6.34 11.31
N ARG A 61 14.08 7.10 10.21
CA ARG A 61 12.81 7.76 9.83
C ARG A 61 11.70 6.75 9.56
N LEU A 62 11.98 5.69 8.82
CA LEU A 62 11.02 4.63 8.54
C LEU A 62 10.55 3.96 9.83
N ASN A 63 11.48 3.56 10.69
CA ASN A 63 11.14 2.96 12.00
C ASN A 63 10.29 3.89 12.85
N ASN A 64 10.63 5.18 12.93
CA ASN A 64 9.85 6.15 13.70
C ASN A 64 8.46 6.40 13.13
N ALA A 65 8.27 6.25 11.82
CA ALA A 65 6.95 6.29 11.21
C ALA A 65 6.16 5.00 11.51
N LEU A 66 6.79 3.84 11.33
CA LEU A 66 6.15 2.54 11.50
C LEU A 66 5.73 2.27 12.95
N ARG A 67 6.55 2.68 13.94
CA ARG A 67 6.23 2.51 15.36
C ARG A 67 5.00 3.29 15.84
N ARG A 68 4.51 4.25 15.05
CA ARG A 68 3.28 5.00 15.37
C ARG A 68 2.02 4.21 15.05
N PHE A 69 2.13 3.17 14.21
CA PHE A 69 1.02 2.25 14.02
C PHE A 69 0.83 1.41 15.29
N GLY A 70 -0.38 1.41 15.82
CA GLY A 70 -0.77 0.53 16.91
C GLY A 70 -1.22 -0.84 16.40
N SER A 71 -1.94 -1.56 17.26
CA SER A 71 -2.54 -2.85 16.91
C SER A 71 -3.59 -2.72 15.79
N GLY A 72 -3.79 -3.80 15.04
CA GLY A 72 -4.79 -3.89 13.98
C GLY A 72 -4.33 -3.38 12.61
N TRP A 73 -3.11 -2.87 12.49
CA TRP A 73 -2.52 -2.49 11.21
C TRP A 73 -1.73 -3.63 10.57
N ALA A 74 -1.92 -3.80 9.26
CA ALA A 74 -1.06 -4.59 8.40
C ALA A 74 -0.57 -3.71 7.24
N LEU A 75 0.69 -3.90 6.84
CA LEU A 75 1.33 -3.15 5.78
C LEU A 75 1.85 -4.13 4.72
N TYR A 76 1.53 -3.85 3.46
CA TYR A 76 2.02 -4.61 2.32
C TYR A 76 2.81 -3.67 1.42
N ILE A 77 4.05 -4.05 1.11
CA ILE A 77 4.95 -3.28 0.26
C ILE A 77 5.22 -4.11 -0.99
N GLU A 78 4.85 -3.57 -2.14
CA GLU A 78 4.98 -4.25 -3.42
C GLU A 78 5.89 -3.45 -4.35
N ALA A 79 6.76 -4.16 -5.05
CA ALA A 79 7.57 -3.61 -6.14
C ALA A 79 7.15 -4.30 -7.44
N LYS A 80 6.46 -3.57 -8.31
CA LYS A 80 6.06 -4.07 -9.63
C LYS A 80 7.05 -3.59 -10.67
N ARG A 81 7.83 -4.53 -11.22
CA ARG A 81 8.67 -4.29 -12.40
C ARG A 81 7.78 -4.33 -13.64
N MET A 82 7.87 -3.30 -14.48
CA MET A 82 7.09 -3.19 -15.70
C MET A 82 7.92 -2.61 -16.84
N PRO A 83 7.62 -2.94 -18.11
CA PRO A 83 8.27 -2.33 -19.26
C PRO A 83 8.11 -0.80 -19.21
N TYR A 84 9.19 -0.09 -19.47
CA TYR A 84 9.20 1.36 -19.57
C TYR A 84 8.75 1.77 -20.97
N ALA A 85 7.58 2.40 -21.07
CA ALA A 85 6.82 2.47 -22.32
C ALA A 85 7.42 3.41 -23.38
N SER A 86 8.05 4.52 -22.99
CA SER A 86 8.62 5.48 -23.95
C SER A 86 9.58 6.45 -23.29
N TYR A 87 10.63 6.80 -24.02
CA TYR A 87 11.55 7.86 -23.64
C TYR A 87 10.85 9.23 -23.76
N PRO A 88 11.05 10.18 -22.83
CA PRO A 88 10.39 11.49 -22.88
C PRO A 88 10.58 12.19 -24.22
N GLU A 89 9.51 12.73 -24.82
CA GLU A 89 9.61 13.43 -26.11
C GLU A 89 10.23 14.83 -25.98
N LYS A 90 9.98 15.50 -24.85
CA LYS A 90 10.45 16.86 -24.60
C LYS A 90 11.84 16.86 -23.98
N CYS A 91 12.76 17.59 -24.61
CA CYS A 91 14.07 17.95 -24.05
C CYS A 91 14.01 19.40 -23.57
N PHE A 92 14.41 19.66 -22.32
CA PHE A 92 14.42 21.00 -21.72
C PHE A 92 15.84 21.54 -21.49
N PHE A 93 16.86 20.87 -22.02
CA PHE A 93 18.23 21.33 -21.88
C PHE A 93 18.48 22.61 -22.69
N PRO A 94 19.01 23.67 -22.07
CA PRO A 94 19.16 24.96 -22.73
C PRO A 94 20.42 25.05 -23.62
N ASP A 95 21.44 24.23 -23.35
CA ASP A 95 22.74 24.31 -24.02
C ASP A 95 22.94 23.21 -25.08
N PRO A 96 23.70 23.49 -26.17
CA PRO A 96 23.91 22.53 -27.25
C PRO A 96 24.61 21.22 -26.84
N LEU A 97 25.48 21.25 -25.82
CA LEU A 97 26.23 20.07 -25.40
C LEU A 97 25.31 19.08 -24.68
N SER A 98 24.48 19.56 -23.76
CA SER A 98 23.47 18.74 -23.08
C SER A 98 22.44 18.17 -24.04
N ILE A 99 22.08 18.91 -25.10
CA ILE A 99 21.21 18.39 -26.18
C ILE A 99 21.88 17.22 -26.91
N LEU A 100 23.18 17.32 -27.21
CA LEU A 100 23.92 16.24 -27.87
C LEU A 100 23.97 14.98 -26.99
N ILE A 101 24.26 15.14 -25.70
CA ILE A 101 24.25 14.04 -24.73
C ILE A 101 22.86 13.40 -24.66
N GLU A 102 21.80 14.21 -24.65
CA GLU A 102 20.42 13.72 -24.62
C GLU A 102 20.04 12.94 -25.89
N ALA A 103 20.56 13.34 -27.06
CA ALA A 103 20.37 12.61 -28.30
C ALA A 103 21.02 11.22 -28.24
N GLU A 104 22.25 11.11 -27.73
CA GLU A 104 22.94 9.83 -27.53
C GLU A 104 22.17 8.92 -26.54
N ARG A 105 21.68 9.50 -25.42
CA ARG A 105 20.87 8.74 -24.44
C ARG A 105 19.59 8.18 -25.06
N ARG A 106 18.90 8.97 -25.89
CA ARG A 106 17.68 8.55 -26.59
C ARG A 106 17.95 7.42 -27.58
N GLU A 107 19.03 7.53 -28.35
CA GLU A 107 19.43 6.48 -29.29
C GLU A 107 19.77 5.17 -28.56
N LYS A 108 20.57 5.25 -27.49
CA LYS A 108 20.92 4.10 -26.65
C LYS A 108 19.70 3.45 -26.01
N PHE A 109 18.75 4.26 -25.54
CA PHE A 109 17.49 3.76 -24.99
C PHE A 109 16.71 2.97 -26.05
N SER A 110 16.65 3.50 -27.28
CA SER A 110 15.90 2.89 -28.38
C SER A 110 16.54 1.59 -28.90
N SER A 111 17.86 1.47 -28.84
CA SER A 111 18.60 0.29 -29.31
C SER A 111 18.66 -0.87 -28.31
N THR A 112 18.48 -0.59 -27.01
CA THR A 112 18.63 -1.62 -25.94
C THR A 112 17.40 -2.54 -25.80
N GLY A 113 16.27 -2.20 -26.43
CA GLY A 113 15.10 -3.09 -26.62
C GLY A 113 14.24 -3.37 -25.38
N ASP A 114 14.79 -3.40 -24.17
CA ASP A 114 14.09 -3.85 -22.97
C ASP A 114 14.40 -2.98 -21.74
N SER A 115 13.85 -1.77 -21.70
CA SER A 115 13.89 -0.93 -20.51
C SER A 115 12.76 -1.26 -19.55
N PHE A 116 13.06 -1.34 -18.25
CA PHE A 116 12.08 -1.61 -17.20
C PHE A 116 12.13 -0.53 -16.13
N GLU A 117 10.97 -0.21 -15.58
CA GLU A 117 10.85 0.59 -14.36
C GLU A 117 10.20 -0.22 -13.24
N SER A 118 10.55 0.11 -12.00
CA SER A 118 9.90 -0.41 -10.80
C SER A 118 8.95 0.63 -10.22
N LYS A 119 7.66 0.30 -10.14
CA LYS A 119 6.66 1.09 -9.40
C LYS A 119 6.41 0.44 -8.04
N TYR A 120 6.41 1.26 -7.00
CA TYR A 120 6.25 0.79 -5.63
C TYR A 120 4.87 1.17 -5.10
N TYR A 121 4.23 0.21 -4.43
CA TYR A 121 2.92 0.37 -3.83
C TYR A 121 3.00 0.02 -2.35
N LEU A 122 2.34 0.82 -1.53
CA LEU A 122 2.14 0.57 -0.11
C LEU A 122 0.64 0.43 0.12
N THR A 123 0.21 -0.75 0.57
CA THR A 123 -1.15 -0.99 1.02
C THR A 123 -1.18 -0.96 2.53
N LEU A 124 -1.98 -0.05 3.07
CA LEU A 124 -2.28 0.03 4.49
C LEU A 124 -3.62 -0.65 4.74
N GLN A 125 -3.65 -1.65 5.61
CA GLN A 125 -4.87 -2.32 6.05
C GLN A 125 -5.05 -2.11 7.55
N PHE A 126 -6.26 -1.74 7.97
CA PHE A 126 -6.62 -1.54 9.36
C PHE A 126 -7.86 -2.36 9.71
N LEU A 127 -7.72 -3.28 10.65
CA LEU A 127 -8.83 -4.00 11.26
C LEU A 127 -9.20 -3.30 12.58
N PRO A 128 -10.36 -2.62 12.65
CA PRO A 128 -10.82 -2.02 13.89
C PRO A 128 -10.96 -3.09 14.98
N PRO A 129 -10.64 -2.77 16.25
CA PRO A 129 -10.91 -3.69 17.34
C PRO A 129 -12.39 -4.01 17.40
N LEU A 130 -12.73 -5.26 17.73
CA LEU A 130 -14.11 -5.66 17.98
C LEU A 130 -14.68 -4.70 19.03
N GLN A 131 -15.81 -4.07 18.72
CA GLN A 131 -16.49 -3.24 19.71
C GLN A 131 -16.81 -4.13 20.90
N SER A 132 -16.14 -3.85 22.02
CA SER A 132 -16.40 -4.51 23.28
C SER A 132 -17.87 -4.31 23.64
N THR A 133 -18.66 -5.39 23.61
CA THR A 133 -20.04 -5.47 24.10
C THR A 133 -20.15 -5.19 25.61
N SER A 134 -19.08 -4.77 26.27
CA SER A 134 -19.04 -4.45 27.71
C SER A 134 -19.96 -3.30 28.13
N LYS A 135 -20.31 -2.36 27.23
CA LYS A 135 -21.25 -1.27 27.58
C LYS A 135 -22.70 -1.76 27.66
N ILE A 136 -23.08 -2.79 26.90
CA ILE A 136 -24.43 -3.35 26.94
C ILE A 136 -24.54 -4.40 28.06
N SER A 137 -23.49 -5.19 28.31
CA SER A 137 -23.53 -6.19 29.39
C SER A 137 -23.67 -5.56 30.79
N LYS A 138 -23.09 -4.37 31.01
CA LYS A 138 -23.27 -3.60 32.26
C LYS A 138 -24.68 -3.05 32.46
N LEU A 139 -25.48 -2.93 31.40
CA LEU A 139 -26.84 -2.41 31.46
C LEU A 139 -27.87 -3.55 31.63
N VAL A 140 -27.50 -4.78 31.26
CA VAL A 140 -28.37 -5.97 31.31
C VAL A 140 -28.15 -6.81 32.57
N ILE A 141 -26.96 -6.76 33.18
CA ILE A 141 -26.66 -7.52 34.40
C ILE A 141 -26.62 -6.54 35.58
N SER A 142 -27.75 -6.38 36.26
CA SER A 142 -27.77 -5.84 37.62
C SER A 142 -27.09 -6.86 38.53
N GLN A 143 -25.83 -6.62 38.89
CA GLN A 143 -25.19 -7.36 39.97
C GLN A 143 -25.92 -6.99 41.27
N THR A 144 -26.72 -7.90 41.81
CA THR A 144 -27.14 -7.83 43.21
C THR A 144 -25.88 -7.95 44.06
N THR A 145 -25.49 -6.85 44.67
CA THR A 145 -24.50 -6.80 45.74
C THR A 145 -24.98 -7.72 46.86
N THR A 146 -24.26 -8.81 47.10
CA THR A 146 -24.37 -9.57 48.34
C THR A 146 -23.25 -9.08 49.24
N ASP A 147 -23.53 -8.03 50.01
CA ASP A 147 -22.69 -7.67 51.15
C ASP A 147 -22.85 -8.75 52.23
N THR A 148 -21.73 -9.07 52.86
CA THR A 148 -21.53 -10.05 53.96
C THR A 148 -22.41 -9.83 55.17
#